data_AF-A0A2U9IFL4-F1
#
_entry.id   AF-A0A2U9IFL4-F1
#
_cell.length_a   1.000
_cell.length_b   1.000
_cell.length_c   1.000
_cell.angle_alpha   90.00
_cell.angle_beta   90.00
_cell.angle_gamma   90.00
#
_symmetry.space_group_name_H-M   'P 1'
#
loop_
_entity.id
_entity.type
_entity.pdbx_description
1 polymer ?
#
loop_
_entity_poly.entity_id
_entity_poly.type
_entity_poly.pdbx_seq_one_letter_code
_entity_poly.pdbx_strand_id
1 'polypeptide(L)'
;MVGINLNKIFITDYRKLPDLILFIQDKNLITKLQKLVDIEKEIIANLNDPKITEAKLDISKKLNLINLTNITFYEVKEIVQVSKELDSIVNSEMSNINRNLYNLNLEIGKDLEQQQKLIYMKLTNQKTLYDKFSNFLTSINLINDCIEISENKGEIESLYQLLNDNSKEILSSIYENKCISISDLGIDQKFSKYVSYWLNKKGIKATYIKDKICLS
;
A
#
# COMPACT_ATOMS: atom_id res chain seq x y z
N MET A 1 22.46 -40.72 11.12
CA MET A 1 22.27 -39.25 11.13
C MET A 1 20.83 -38.95 10.77
N VAL A 2 20.01 -38.59 11.75
CA VAL A 2 18.67 -38.02 11.51
C VAL A 2 18.53 -36.87 12.51
N GLY A 3 18.94 -35.67 12.07
CA GLY A 3 18.79 -34.45 12.85
C GLY A 3 17.40 -33.91 12.62
N ILE A 4 16.48 -34.18 13.55
CA ILE A 4 15.19 -33.48 13.59
C ILE A 4 15.42 -32.19 14.37
N ASN A 5 15.67 -31.10 13.64
CA ASN A 5 15.74 -29.77 14.20
C ASN A 5 14.30 -29.26 14.42
N LEU A 6 13.65 -29.75 15.48
CA LEU A 6 12.40 -29.18 15.96
C LEU A 6 12.73 -27.82 16.57
N ASN A 7 12.43 -26.75 15.84
CA ASN A 7 12.37 -25.39 16.36
C ASN A 7 11.51 -25.37 17.64
N LYS A 8 12.15 -25.50 18.80
CA LYS A 8 11.53 -25.54 20.11
C LYS A 8 10.89 -24.19 20.41
N ILE A 9 9.57 -24.15 20.31
CA ILE A 9 8.79 -23.37 21.28
C ILE A 9 9.14 -24.01 22.62
N PHE A 10 9.88 -23.30 23.48
CA PHE A 10 10.18 -23.78 24.82
C PHE A 10 8.89 -23.79 25.64
N ILE A 11 8.15 -24.90 25.56
CA ILE A 11 7.10 -25.21 26.53
C ILE A 11 7.83 -25.67 27.79
N THR A 12 8.06 -24.74 28.70
CA THR A 12 8.76 -25.00 29.97
C THR A 12 7.89 -25.80 30.95
N ASP A 13 6.59 -25.93 30.68
CA ASP A 13 5.64 -26.74 31.46
C ASP A 13 4.71 -27.55 30.55
N TYR A 14 5.09 -28.80 30.28
CA TYR A 14 4.33 -29.74 29.44
C TYR A 14 2.92 -30.04 29.98
N ARG A 15 2.62 -29.71 31.23
CA ARG A 15 1.26 -29.88 31.80
C ARG A 15 0.24 -28.92 31.20
N LYS A 16 0.69 -27.82 30.58
CA LYS A 16 -0.17 -26.83 29.91
C LYS A 16 -0.47 -27.16 28.45
N LEU A 17 0.14 -28.22 27.90
CA LEU A 17 -0.07 -28.62 26.49
C LEU A 17 -1.55 -28.85 26.15
N PRO A 18 -2.34 -29.56 26.98
CA PRO A 18 -3.77 -29.78 26.70
C PRO A 18 -4.56 -28.47 26.65
N ASP A 19 -4.33 -27.56 27.60
CA ASP A 19 -5.01 -26.27 27.66
C ASP A 19 -4.66 -25.39 26.45
N LEU A 20 -3.40 -25.43 26.01
CA LEU A 20 -2.95 -24.73 24.80
C LEU A 20 -3.56 -25.32 23.53
N ILE A 21 -3.72 -26.64 23.44
CA ILE A 21 -4.41 -27.29 22.31
C ILE A 21 -5.87 -26.82 22.26
N LEU A 22 -6.56 -26.83 23.40
CA LEU A 22 -7.95 -26.34 23.50
C LEU A 22 -8.04 -24.85 23.11
N PHE A 23 -7.08 -24.04 23.52
CA PHE A 23 -7.01 -22.63 23.15
C PHE A 23 -6.80 -22.42 21.64
N ILE A 24 -5.94 -23.22 20.99
CA ILE A 24 -5.70 -23.11 19.54
C ILE A 24 -6.91 -23.57 18.73
N GLN A 25 -7.68 -24.52 19.29
CA GLN A 25 -8.94 -24.98 18.70
C GLN A 25 -10.13 -24.05 18.97
N ASP A 26 -9.93 -22.95 19.72
CA ASP A 26 -10.96 -21.95 19.96
C ASP A 26 -11.41 -21.31 18.63
N LYS A 27 -12.71 -21.42 18.32
CA LYS A 27 -13.29 -20.90 17.07
C LYS A 27 -13.09 -19.40 16.89
N ASN A 28 -13.11 -18.61 17.97
CA ASN A 28 -12.88 -17.16 17.88
C ASN A 28 -11.42 -16.87 17.54
N LEU A 29 -10.46 -17.62 18.09
CA LEU A 29 -9.05 -17.49 17.72
C LEU A 29 -8.84 -17.84 16.24
N ILE A 30 -9.37 -18.98 15.79
CA ILE A 30 -9.27 -19.41 14.39
C ILE A 30 -9.84 -18.34 13.46
N THR A 31 -11.02 -17.80 13.78
CA THR A 31 -11.63 -16.72 12.99
C THR A 31 -10.76 -15.47 12.93
N LYS A 32 -10.11 -15.09 14.04
CA LYS A 32 -9.19 -13.94 14.07
C LYS A 32 -7.93 -14.18 13.23
N LEU A 33 -7.38 -15.39 13.27
CA LEU A 33 -6.21 -15.78 12.48
C LEU A 33 -6.55 -15.80 10.98
N GLN A 34 -7.72 -16.31 10.59
CA GLN A 34 -8.20 -16.26 9.21
C GLN A 34 -8.32 -14.83 8.70
N LYS A 35 -8.97 -13.94 9.47
CA LYS A 35 -9.08 -12.52 9.14
C LYS A 35 -7.72 -11.84 8.99
N LEU A 36 -6.73 -12.22 9.81
CA LEU A 36 -5.37 -11.71 9.70
C LEU A 36 -4.72 -12.17 8.40
N VAL A 37 -4.79 -13.47 8.08
CA VAL A 37 -4.22 -14.01 6.83
C VAL A 37 -4.89 -13.41 5.59
N ASP A 38 -6.20 -13.20 5.63
CA ASP A 38 -6.94 -12.59 4.53
C ASP A 38 -6.49 -11.14 4.29
N ILE A 39 -6.31 -10.35 5.36
CA ILE A 39 -5.86 -8.96 5.22
C ILE A 39 -4.41 -8.87 4.75
N GLU A 40 -3.55 -9.82 5.17
CA GLU A 40 -2.17 -9.93 4.69
C GLU A 40 -2.13 -10.22 3.18
N LYS A 41 -2.98 -11.14 2.71
CA LYS A 41 -3.11 -11.45 1.26
C LYS A 41 -3.55 -10.21 0.47
N GLU A 42 -4.53 -9.47 0.97
CA GLU A 42 -5.00 -8.25 0.33
C GLU A 42 -3.91 -7.17 0.26
N ILE A 43 -3.12 -6.98 1.33
CA ILE A 43 -2.00 -6.04 1.30
C ILE A 43 -0.98 -6.46 0.24
N ILE A 44 -0.58 -7.73 0.21
CA ILE A 44 0.38 -8.24 -0.77
C ILE A 44 -0.15 -8.12 -2.21
N ALA A 45 -1.45 -8.32 -2.44
CA ALA A 45 -2.03 -8.17 -3.76
C ALA A 45 -2.03 -6.71 -4.23
N ASN A 46 -2.32 -5.76 -3.34
CA ASN A 46 -2.62 -4.37 -3.72
C ASN A 46 -1.45 -3.38 -3.52
N LEU A 47 -0.38 -3.73 -2.79
CA LEU A 47 0.77 -2.85 -2.57
C LEU A 47 1.67 -2.83 -3.82
N ASN A 48 1.74 -1.70 -4.51
CA ASN A 48 2.39 -1.57 -5.81
C ASN A 48 3.77 -0.94 -5.72
N ASP A 49 4.66 -1.53 -4.92
CA ASP A 49 6.09 -1.18 -4.93
C ASP A 49 6.91 -2.24 -5.68
N PRO A 50 7.49 -1.89 -6.86
CA PRO A 50 8.36 -2.79 -7.61
C PRO A 50 9.56 -3.31 -6.82
N LYS A 51 10.07 -2.54 -5.84
CA LYS A 51 11.31 -2.84 -5.10
C LYS A 51 11.15 -4.01 -4.13
N ILE A 52 9.93 -4.32 -3.74
CA ILE A 52 9.61 -5.43 -2.82
C ILE A 52 8.98 -6.62 -3.52
N THR A 53 8.99 -6.67 -4.86
CA THR A 53 8.33 -7.73 -5.65
C THR A 53 8.75 -9.14 -5.21
N GLU A 54 10.05 -9.37 -4.97
CA GLU A 54 10.55 -10.68 -4.54
C GLU A 54 10.05 -11.05 -3.12
N ALA A 55 10.10 -10.09 -2.19
CA ALA A 55 9.60 -10.29 -0.83
C ALA A 55 8.09 -10.55 -0.81
N LYS A 56 7.32 -9.85 -1.64
CA LYS A 56 5.89 -10.08 -1.84
C LYS A 56 5.61 -11.50 -2.36
N LEU A 57 6.41 -11.97 -3.31
CA LEU A 57 6.28 -13.32 -3.86
C LEU A 57 6.58 -14.39 -2.81
N ASP A 58 7.61 -14.20 -1.98
CA ASP A 58 7.94 -15.12 -0.89
C ASP A 58 6.81 -15.19 0.16
N ILE A 59 6.32 -14.04 0.61
CA ILE A 59 5.18 -13.98 1.54
C ILE A 59 3.94 -14.61 0.93
N SER A 60 3.62 -14.32 -0.34
CA SER A 60 2.46 -14.91 -1.02
C SER A 60 2.53 -16.44 -1.04
N LYS A 61 3.71 -17.02 -1.32
CA LYS A 61 3.91 -18.47 -1.26
C LYS A 61 3.63 -19.02 0.14
N LYS A 62 4.18 -18.38 1.19
CA LYS A 62 3.96 -18.80 2.58
C LYS A 62 2.47 -18.73 2.96
N LEU A 63 1.79 -17.61 2.66
CA LEU A 63 0.35 -17.43 2.93
C LEU A 63 -0.53 -18.47 2.24
N ASN A 64 -0.16 -18.92 1.04
CA ASN A 64 -0.91 -19.92 0.29
C ASN A 64 -0.71 -21.35 0.83
N LEU A 65 0.36 -21.61 1.57
CA LEU A 65 0.62 -22.91 2.20
C LEU A 65 -0.06 -23.06 3.57
N ILE A 66 -0.55 -21.97 4.16
CA ILE A 66 -1.20 -22.00 5.48
C ILE A 66 -2.58 -22.66 5.37
N ASN A 67 -2.75 -23.81 6.02
CA ASN A 67 -4.03 -24.50 6.07
C ASN A 67 -4.96 -23.86 7.10
N LEU A 68 -5.82 -22.95 6.64
CA LEU A 68 -6.80 -22.27 7.49
C LEU A 68 -7.99 -23.13 7.95
N THR A 69 -8.15 -24.35 7.41
CA THR A 69 -9.25 -25.26 7.78
C THR A 69 -8.90 -26.14 8.98
N ASN A 70 -7.61 -26.42 9.19
CA ASN A 70 -7.11 -27.22 10.30
C ASN A 70 -5.90 -26.54 10.93
N ILE A 71 -6.15 -25.56 11.81
CA ILE A 71 -5.10 -24.79 12.46
C ILE A 71 -4.47 -25.62 13.59
N THR A 72 -3.17 -25.92 13.45
CA THR A 72 -2.34 -26.48 14.51
C THR A 72 -1.33 -25.44 14.98
N PHE A 73 -0.48 -25.82 15.95
CA PHE A 73 0.67 -25.00 16.35
C PHE A 73 1.59 -24.64 15.19
N TYR A 74 1.70 -25.51 14.19
CA TYR A 74 2.50 -25.25 13.01
C TYR A 74 1.93 -24.05 12.24
N GLU A 75 0.65 -24.08 11.89
CA GLU A 75 -0.02 -22.97 11.20
C GLU A 75 0.04 -21.68 12.01
N VAL A 76 -0.17 -21.73 13.33
CA VAL A 76 -0.05 -20.53 14.19
C VAL A 76 1.36 -19.94 14.12
N LYS A 77 2.40 -20.78 14.14
CA LYS A 77 3.79 -20.34 14.05
C LYS A 77 4.08 -19.72 12.68
N GLU A 78 3.63 -20.34 11.60
CA GLU A 78 3.80 -19.82 10.24
C GLU A 78 3.09 -18.47 10.06
N ILE A 79 1.84 -18.34 10.55
CA ILE A 79 1.11 -17.07 10.54
C ILE A 79 1.92 -15.99 11.29
N VAL A 80 2.38 -16.27 12.51
CA VAL A 80 3.16 -15.30 13.30
C VAL A 80 4.45 -14.89 12.59
N GLN A 81 5.12 -15.83 11.91
CA GLN A 81 6.31 -15.52 11.12
C GLN A 81 5.98 -14.59 9.95
N VAL A 82 4.97 -14.95 9.16
CA VAL A 82 4.54 -14.14 8.01
C VAL A 82 4.08 -12.75 8.45
N SER A 83 3.30 -12.64 9.52
CA SER A 83 2.87 -11.35 10.05
C SER A 83 4.04 -10.45 10.44
N LYS A 84 5.14 -11.01 10.97
CA LYS A 84 6.35 -10.23 11.29
C LYS A 84 7.09 -9.77 10.04
N GLU A 85 7.19 -10.63 9.03
CA GLU A 85 7.80 -10.28 7.76
C GLU A 85 7.01 -9.16 7.06
N LEU A 86 5.67 -9.28 7.01
CA LEU A 86 4.82 -8.22 6.46
C LEU A 86 4.88 -6.93 7.29
N ASP A 87 4.90 -7.02 8.63
CA ASP A 87 5.02 -5.83 9.48
C ASP A 87 6.32 -5.06 9.19
N SER A 88 7.42 -5.79 8.94
CA SER A 88 8.68 -5.19 8.53
C SER A 88 8.57 -4.45 7.19
N ILE A 89 7.89 -5.05 6.20
CA ILE A 89 7.63 -4.41 4.90
C ILE A 89 6.79 -3.15 5.08
N VAL A 90 5.67 -3.25 5.81
CA VAL A 90 4.77 -2.11 6.09
C VAL A 90 5.54 -0.97 6.76
N ASN A 91 6.37 -1.26 7.76
CA ASN A 91 7.17 -0.24 8.44
C ASN A 91 8.23 0.38 7.51
N SER A 92 8.87 -0.44 6.67
CA SER A 92 9.86 0.02 5.70
C SER A 92 9.23 0.95 4.67
N GLU A 93 8.08 0.57 4.11
CA GLU A 93 7.35 1.39 3.14
C GLU A 93 6.91 2.73 3.72
N MET A 94 6.37 2.72 4.94
CA MET A 94 6.00 3.96 5.61
C MET A 94 7.21 4.88 5.84
N SER A 95 8.37 4.32 6.15
CA SER A 95 9.62 5.08 6.33
C SER A 95 10.16 5.61 5.01
N ASN A 96 10.11 4.80 3.94
CA ASN A 96 10.54 5.17 2.60
C ASN A 96 9.70 6.31 2.04
N ILE A 97 8.37 6.20 2.15
CA ILE A 97 7.43 7.22 1.70
C ILE A 97 7.67 8.53 2.45
N ASN A 98 7.81 8.49 3.77
CA ASN A 98 8.11 9.68 4.57
C ASN A 98 9.35 10.43 4.08
N ARG A 99 10.42 9.68 3.81
CA ARG A 99 11.68 10.24 3.32
C ARG A 99 11.55 10.81 1.91
N ASN A 100 10.84 10.10 1.02
CA ASN A 100 10.71 10.52 -0.37
C ASN A 100 9.79 11.74 -0.54
N LEU A 101 8.67 11.79 0.18
CA LEU A 101 7.74 12.93 0.20
C LEU A 101 8.40 14.21 0.73
N TYR A 102 9.23 14.10 1.78
CA TYR A 102 9.98 15.25 2.29
C TYR A 102 10.92 15.88 1.24
N ASN A 103 11.44 15.05 0.33
CA ASN A 103 12.34 15.47 -0.74
C ASN A 103 11.62 15.84 -2.05
N LEU A 104 10.29 15.75 -2.09
CA LEU A 104 9.48 16.13 -3.25
C LEU A 104 9.21 17.64 -3.20
N ASN A 105 9.89 18.40 -4.06
CA ASN A 105 9.63 19.83 -4.24
C ASN A 105 8.49 20.08 -5.23
N LEU A 106 7.40 19.32 -5.08
CA LEU A 106 6.19 19.40 -5.89
C LEU A 106 4.98 19.71 -5.00
N GLU A 107 4.04 20.50 -5.49
CA GLU A 107 2.82 20.84 -4.73
C GLU A 107 2.00 19.59 -4.37
N ILE A 108 1.92 18.62 -5.28
CA ILE A 108 1.29 17.32 -5.01
C ILE A 108 1.99 16.53 -3.89
N GLY A 109 3.32 16.65 -3.78
CA GLY A 109 4.08 16.04 -2.70
C GLY A 109 3.70 16.61 -1.33
N LYS A 110 3.47 17.92 -1.25
CA LYS A 110 3.08 18.60 0.00
C LYS A 110 1.69 18.20 0.49
N ASP A 111 0.72 18.11 -0.42
CA ASP A 111 -0.64 17.65 -0.08
C ASP A 111 -0.61 16.20 0.42
N LEU A 112 0.19 15.34 -0.23
CA LEU A 112 0.36 13.94 0.17
C LEU A 112 1.11 13.78 1.49
N GLU A 113 2.10 14.65 1.78
CA GLU A 113 2.83 14.63 3.04
C GLU A 113 1.89 14.79 4.25
N GLN A 114 0.89 15.67 4.16
CA GLN A 114 -0.09 15.86 5.24
C GLN A 114 -0.95 14.61 5.45
N GLN A 115 -1.42 14.00 4.35
CA GLN A 115 -2.25 12.79 4.42
C GLN A 115 -1.44 11.59 4.93
N GLN A 116 -0.18 11.50 4.51
CA GLN A 116 0.75 10.49 4.99
C GLN A 116 0.90 10.60 6.51
N LYS A 117 1.16 11.79 7.06
CA LYS A 117 1.40 11.96 8.50
C LYS A 117 0.24 11.39 9.32
N LEU A 118 -0.99 11.60 8.86
CA LEU A 118 -2.19 11.02 9.47
C LEU A 118 -2.21 9.49 9.40
N ILE A 119 -1.80 8.90 8.28
CA ILE A 119 -1.68 7.44 8.14
C ILE A 119 -0.60 6.91 9.08
N TYR A 120 0.58 7.53 9.12
CA TYR A 120 1.66 7.11 10.00
C TYR A 120 1.22 7.11 11.46
N MET A 121 0.59 8.18 11.93
CA MET A 121 0.04 8.25 13.29
C MET A 121 -1.02 7.19 13.57
N LYS A 122 -1.88 6.89 12.57
CA LYS A 122 -2.86 5.81 12.71
C LYS A 122 -2.15 4.47 12.82
N LEU A 123 -1.10 4.19 12.05
CA LEU A 123 -0.42 2.90 12.07
C LEU A 123 0.42 2.66 13.35
N THR A 124 1.03 3.71 13.91
CA THR A 124 1.89 3.57 15.10
C THR A 124 1.12 3.35 16.40
N ASN A 125 -0.14 3.78 16.46
CA ASN A 125 -0.93 3.78 17.70
C ASN A 125 -1.88 2.57 17.83
N GLN A 126 -1.66 1.51 17.05
CA GLN A 126 -2.55 0.35 17.05
C GLN A 126 -2.20 -0.68 18.12
N LYS A 127 -3.24 -1.26 18.73
CA LYS A 127 -3.12 -2.29 19.77
C LYS A 127 -2.84 -3.68 19.20
N THR A 128 -3.24 -3.93 17.95
CA THR A 128 -3.10 -5.25 17.30
C THR A 128 -2.55 -5.11 15.88
N LEU A 129 -1.88 -6.16 15.39
CA LEU A 129 -1.41 -6.23 14.00
C LEU A 129 -2.57 -6.19 13.00
N TYR A 130 -3.70 -6.82 13.34
CA TYR A 130 -4.89 -6.77 12.51
C TYR A 130 -5.37 -5.32 12.29
N ASP A 131 -5.46 -4.53 13.37
CA ASP A 131 -5.89 -3.13 13.26
C ASP A 131 -4.88 -2.30 12.45
N LYS A 132 -3.58 -2.57 12.62
CA LYS A 132 -2.52 -1.92 11.85
C LYS A 132 -2.64 -2.24 10.36
N PHE A 133 -2.73 -3.52 10.00
CA PHE A 133 -2.87 -3.97 8.62
C PHE A 133 -4.18 -3.48 7.99
N SER A 134 -5.27 -3.42 8.75
CA SER A 134 -6.54 -2.88 8.28
C SER A 134 -6.46 -1.38 7.94
N ASN A 135 -5.83 -0.60 8.81
CA ASN A 135 -5.59 0.82 8.54
C ASN A 135 -4.62 1.02 7.35
N PHE A 136 -3.60 0.16 7.22
CA PHE A 136 -2.67 0.19 6.09
C PHE A 136 -3.40 -0.10 4.78
N LEU A 137 -4.18 -1.19 4.73
CA LEU A 137 -4.95 -1.59 3.56
C LEU A 137 -5.97 -0.51 3.16
N THR A 138 -6.66 0.10 4.13
CA THR A 138 -7.58 1.22 3.86
C THR A 138 -6.87 2.42 3.21
N SER A 139 -5.56 2.56 3.46
CA SER A 139 -4.74 3.67 2.96
C SER A 139 -3.90 3.29 1.73
N ILE A 140 -4.05 2.07 1.21
CA ILE A 140 -3.12 1.49 0.24
C ILE A 140 -3.05 2.26 -1.09
N ASN A 141 -4.19 2.83 -1.53
CA ASN A 141 -4.23 3.64 -2.75
C ASN A 141 -3.36 4.90 -2.61
N LEU A 142 -3.43 5.57 -1.46
CA LEU A 142 -2.58 6.74 -1.20
C LEU A 142 -1.11 6.34 -1.11
N ILE A 143 -0.81 5.22 -0.47
CA ILE A 143 0.54 4.66 -0.35
C ILE A 143 1.10 4.41 -1.75
N ASN A 144 0.33 3.78 -2.63
CA ASN A 144 0.69 3.53 -4.02
C ASN A 144 0.90 4.84 -4.81
N ASP A 145 0.04 5.85 -4.63
CA ASP A 145 0.24 7.17 -5.24
C ASP A 145 1.56 7.82 -4.79
N CYS A 146 1.92 7.68 -3.51
CA CYS A 146 3.18 8.20 -2.98
C CYS A 146 4.39 7.47 -3.56
N ILE A 147 4.31 6.15 -3.71
CA ILE A 147 5.34 5.33 -4.35
C ILE A 147 5.51 5.78 -5.82
N GLU A 148 4.42 5.84 -6.58
CA GLU A 148 4.45 6.22 -8.00
C GLU A 148 5.04 7.62 -8.21
N ILE A 149 4.65 8.60 -7.39
CA ILE A 149 5.20 9.96 -7.48
C ILE A 149 6.68 9.98 -7.13
N SER A 150 7.09 9.19 -6.14
CA SER A 150 8.50 9.10 -5.75
C SER A 150 9.35 8.49 -6.87
N GLU A 151 8.83 7.48 -7.58
CA GLU A 151 9.52 6.82 -8.68
C GLU A 151 9.55 7.67 -9.95
N ASN A 152 8.47 8.39 -10.24
CA ASN A 152 8.33 9.20 -11.45
C ASN A 152 8.60 10.70 -11.20
N LYS A 153 9.27 11.06 -10.10
CA LYS A 153 9.44 12.46 -9.67
C LYS A 153 9.91 13.38 -10.80
N GLY A 154 10.99 13.00 -11.50
CA GLY A 154 11.57 13.83 -12.56
C GLY A 154 10.65 13.98 -13.78
N GLU A 155 9.90 12.93 -14.12
CA GLU A 155 8.92 12.96 -15.21
C GLU A 155 7.73 13.86 -14.85
N ILE A 156 7.26 13.79 -13.60
CA ILE A 156 6.17 14.65 -13.09
C ILE A 156 6.63 16.12 -12.98
N GLU A 157 7.87 16.37 -12.54
CA GLU A 157 8.45 17.72 -12.54
C GLU A 157 8.49 18.32 -13.95
N SER A 158 8.96 17.54 -14.93
CA SER A 158 9.02 17.94 -16.34
C SER A 158 7.62 18.18 -16.91
N LEU A 159 6.65 17.33 -16.58
CA LEU A 159 5.25 17.49 -16.93
C LEU A 159 4.70 18.83 -16.40
N TYR A 160 4.90 19.13 -15.12
CA TYR A 160 4.37 20.36 -14.53
C TYR A 160 5.04 21.61 -15.09
N GLN A 161 6.32 21.54 -15.44
CA GLN A 161 6.99 22.60 -16.18
C GLN A 161 6.31 22.83 -17.54
N LEU A 162 6.11 21.76 -18.33
CA LEU A 162 5.43 21.84 -19.62
C LEU A 162 4.00 22.39 -19.51
N LEU A 163 3.23 21.93 -18.51
CA LEU A 163 1.87 22.43 -18.27
C LEU A 163 1.86 23.92 -17.90
N ASN A 164 2.83 24.38 -17.11
CA ASN A 164 2.94 25.79 -16.73
C ASN A 164 3.31 26.67 -17.93
N ASP A 165 4.30 26.23 -18.72
CA ASP A 165 4.76 26.95 -19.92
C ASP A 165 3.64 27.10 -20.95
N ASN A 166 2.79 26.07 -21.11
CA ASN A 166 1.68 26.05 -22.07
C ASN A 166 0.32 26.37 -21.43
N SER A 167 0.31 26.89 -20.19
CA SER A 167 -0.91 26.99 -19.39
C SER A 167 -2.04 27.74 -20.10
N LYS A 168 -1.76 28.89 -20.72
CA LYS A 168 -2.79 29.68 -21.42
C LYS A 168 -3.52 28.90 -22.52
N GLU A 169 -2.78 28.15 -23.32
CA GLU A 169 -3.33 27.39 -24.45
C GLU A 169 -4.14 26.19 -23.97
N ILE A 170 -3.65 25.49 -22.94
CA ILE A 170 -4.36 24.38 -22.29
C ILE A 170 -5.66 24.87 -21.68
N LEU A 171 -5.64 26.04 -21.02
CA LEU A 171 -6.82 26.64 -20.42
C LEU A 171 -7.84 27.08 -21.47
N SER A 172 -7.42 27.72 -22.57
CA SER A 172 -8.35 28.06 -23.66
C SER A 172 -9.00 26.79 -24.23
N SER A 173 -8.18 25.78 -24.51
CA SER A 173 -8.62 24.50 -25.07
C SER A 173 -9.63 23.78 -24.17
N ILE A 174 -9.44 23.79 -22.85
CA ILE A 174 -10.36 23.10 -21.93
C ILE A 174 -11.70 23.85 -21.79
N TYR A 175 -11.68 25.18 -21.81
CA TYR A 175 -12.91 25.98 -21.75
C TYR A 175 -13.71 25.90 -23.05
N GLU A 176 -13.04 25.88 -24.20
CA GLU A 176 -13.68 25.77 -25.51
C GLU A 176 -14.26 24.37 -25.74
N ASN A 177 -13.44 23.33 -25.54
CA ASN A 177 -13.79 21.96 -25.93
C ASN A 177 -14.48 21.17 -24.82
N LYS A 178 -14.47 21.67 -23.58
CA LYS A 178 -14.94 21.01 -22.34
C LYS A 178 -14.21 19.71 -21.96
N CYS A 179 -13.65 19.00 -22.93
CA CYS A 179 -12.81 17.83 -22.77
C CYS A 179 -11.63 17.90 -23.74
N ILE A 180 -10.43 17.57 -23.29
CA ILE A 180 -9.23 17.52 -24.12
C ILE A 180 -8.60 16.13 -24.01
N SER A 181 -8.13 15.56 -25.12
CA SER A 181 -7.36 14.32 -25.07
C SER A 181 -5.97 14.60 -24.52
N ILE A 182 -5.48 13.70 -23.66
CA ILE A 182 -4.12 13.75 -23.12
C ILE A 182 -3.08 13.56 -24.23
N SER A 183 -3.41 12.75 -25.24
CA SER A 183 -2.57 12.56 -26.43
C SER A 183 -2.36 13.85 -27.21
N ASP A 184 -3.38 14.71 -27.27
CA ASP A 184 -3.34 15.96 -28.04
C ASP A 184 -2.41 16.99 -27.37
N LEU A 185 -2.18 16.82 -26.06
CA LEU A 185 -1.18 17.58 -25.30
C LEU A 185 0.23 16.98 -25.40
N GLY A 186 0.42 15.87 -26.12
CA GLY A 186 1.69 15.15 -26.20
C GLY A 186 2.11 14.49 -24.89
N ILE A 187 1.14 14.23 -23.99
CA ILE A 187 1.39 13.68 -22.66
C ILE A 187 1.03 12.18 -22.67
N ASP A 188 1.84 11.36 -22.00
CA ASP A 188 1.54 9.94 -21.83
C ASP A 188 0.29 9.76 -20.94
N GLN A 189 -0.60 8.84 -21.32
CA GLN A 189 -1.83 8.54 -20.58
C GLN A 189 -1.57 8.18 -19.10
N LYS A 190 -0.42 7.59 -18.76
CA LYS A 190 -0.07 7.32 -17.35
C LYS A 190 -0.05 8.59 -16.50
N PHE A 191 0.20 9.75 -17.10
CA PHE A 191 0.28 11.03 -16.41
C PHE A 191 -1.03 11.81 -16.31
N SER A 192 -2.13 11.29 -16.88
CA SER A 192 -3.40 12.00 -16.96
C SER A 192 -3.93 12.49 -15.62
N LYS A 193 -3.77 11.68 -14.55
CA LYS A 193 -4.20 12.06 -13.20
C LYS A 193 -3.48 13.30 -12.68
N TYR A 194 -2.22 13.49 -13.04
CA TYR A 194 -1.42 14.64 -12.64
C TYR A 194 -1.80 15.91 -13.41
N VAL A 195 -2.21 15.77 -14.67
CA VAL A 195 -2.79 16.90 -15.45
C VAL A 195 -4.10 17.36 -14.81
N SER A 196 -4.99 16.42 -14.47
CA SER A 196 -6.23 16.73 -13.75
C SER A 196 -5.95 17.42 -12.41
N TYR A 197 -4.98 16.92 -11.64
CA TYR A 197 -4.58 17.53 -10.38
C TYR A 197 -4.07 18.97 -10.56
N TRP A 198 -3.19 19.21 -11.54
CA TRP A 198 -2.66 20.54 -11.84
C TRP A 198 -3.76 21.53 -12.23
N LEU A 199 -4.75 21.12 -13.04
CA LEU A 199 -5.91 21.95 -13.38
C LEU A 199 -6.76 22.29 -12.15
N ASN A 200 -7.03 21.29 -11.30
CA ASN A 200 -7.79 21.47 -10.06
C ASN A 200 -7.09 22.47 -9.13
N LYS A 201 -5.75 22.46 -9.05
CA LYS A 201 -4.97 23.44 -8.29
C LYS A 201 -5.05 24.86 -8.85
N LYS A 202 -5.26 25.01 -10.17
CA LYS A 202 -5.57 26.31 -10.79
C LYS A 202 -7.04 26.72 -10.69
N GLY A 203 -7.85 25.99 -9.92
CA GLY A 203 -9.27 26.31 -9.68
C GLY A 203 -10.23 25.77 -10.75
N ILE A 204 -9.76 24.90 -11.64
CA ILE A 204 -10.56 24.33 -12.71
C ILE A 204 -10.96 22.92 -12.32
N LYS A 205 -12.24 22.72 -12.05
CA LYS A 205 -12.80 21.39 -11.74
C LYS A 205 -12.66 20.49 -12.96
N ALA A 206 -11.63 19.66 -12.94
CA ALA A 206 -11.30 18.76 -14.04
C ALA A 206 -11.23 17.33 -13.51
N THR A 207 -11.80 16.39 -14.26
CA THR A 207 -11.71 14.95 -14.01
C THR A 207 -11.11 14.25 -15.21
N TYR A 208 -10.37 13.19 -14.93
CA TYR A 208 -9.83 12.31 -15.95
C TYR A 208 -10.81 11.17 -16.22
N ILE A 209 -11.18 10.98 -17.49
CA ILE A 209 -12.02 9.90 -17.96
C ILE A 209 -11.30 9.21 -19.14
N LYS A 210 -10.78 8.01 -18.88
CA LYS A 210 -10.05 7.15 -19.84
C LYS A 210 -8.79 7.73 -20.45
N ASP A 211 -8.91 8.66 -21.38
CA ASP A 211 -7.81 9.27 -22.14
C ASP A 211 -7.98 10.79 -22.25
N LYS A 212 -9.01 11.33 -21.58
CA LYS A 212 -9.41 12.73 -21.68
C LYS A 212 -9.49 13.39 -20.31
N ILE A 213 -9.19 14.69 -20.28
CA ILE A 213 -9.45 15.56 -19.15
C ILE A 213 -10.66 16.42 -19.47
N CYS A 214 -11.70 16.30 -18.64
CA CYS A 214 -12.99 16.95 -18.84
C CYS A 214 -13.31 17.89 -17.68
N LEU A 215 -13.96 19.01 -17.99
CA LEU A 215 -14.58 19.86 -16.97
C LEU A 215 -15.70 19.10 -16.25
N SER A 216 -15.75 19.24 -14.93
CA SER A 216 -16.71 18.58 -14.03
C SER A 216 -17.78 19.52 -13.52
#